data_AF-A0A7J2V979-F1
#
_entry.id   AF-A0A7J2V979-F1
#
_cell.length_a   1.000
_cell.length_b   1.000
_cell.length_c   1.000
_cell.angle_alpha   90.00
_cell.angle_beta   90.00
_cell.angle_gamma   90.00
#
_symmetry.space_group_name_H-M   'P 1'
#
loop_
_entity.id
_entity.type
_entity.pdbx_description
1 polymer ?
#
loop_
_entity_poly.entity_id
_entity_poly.type
_entity_poly.pdbx_seq_one_letter_code
_entity_poly.pdbx_strand_id
1 'polypeptide(L)' 'MGRTTPSLRIVAKEYVERFRKVSELLPQRERLLVEKYLEGLDDTLSLYMHLGVVDPLELFILHLVRRIGELCECCRD' A
#
# COMPACT_ATOMS: atom_id res chain seq x y z
N MET A 1 25.47 -16.52 -11.90
CA MET A 1 24.07 -16.67 -11.43
C MET A 1 23.43 -15.29 -11.46
N GLY A 2 22.54 -15.03 -12.41
CA GLY A 2 21.86 -13.74 -12.50
C GLY A 2 20.92 -13.59 -11.31
N ARG A 3 21.03 -12.49 -10.56
CA ARG A 3 20.03 -12.12 -9.56
C ARG A 3 18.72 -11.88 -10.31
N THR A 4 17.75 -12.77 -10.14
CA THR A 4 16.37 -12.50 -10.55
C THR A 4 15.85 -11.35 -9.70
N THR A 5 15.67 -10.18 -10.29
CA THR A 5 14.98 -9.08 -9.62
C THR A 5 13.58 -9.57 -9.26
N PRO A 6 13.20 -9.61 -7.95
CA PRO A 6 11.87 -10.03 -7.57
C PRO A 6 10.84 -9.10 -8.22
N SER A 7 9.68 -9.64 -8.59
CA SER A 7 8.64 -8.81 -9.17
C SER A 7 8.19 -7.76 -8.16
N LEU A 8 7.85 -6.56 -8.64
CA LEU A 8 7.36 -5.45 -7.81
C LEU A 8 6.22 -5.88 -6.88
N ARG A 9 5.35 -6.79 -7.36
CA ARG A 9 4.25 -7.36 -6.57
C ARG A 9 4.73 -8.16 -5.37
N ILE A 10 5.80 -8.94 -5.52
CA ILE A 10 6.40 -9.69 -4.40
C ILE A 10 6.96 -8.70 -3.38
N VAL A 11 7.71 -7.70 -3.85
CA VAL A 11 8.30 -6.68 -2.98
C VAL A 11 7.19 -5.92 -2.24
N ALA A 12 6.13 -5.48 -2.92
CA ALA A 12 5.00 -4.81 -2.30
C ALA A 12 4.34 -5.66 -1.22
N LYS A 13 4.13 -6.96 -1.45
CA LYS A 13 3.60 -7.89 -0.44
C LYS A 13 4.51 -8.00 0.79
N GLU A 14 5.83 -8.05 0.60
CA GLU A 14 6.77 -8.03 1.73
C GLU A 14 6.66 -6.73 2.55
N TYR A 15 6.47 -5.58 1.89
CA TYR A 15 6.20 -4.33 2.59
C TYR A 15 4.89 -4.35 3.37
N VAL A 16 3.81 -4.89 2.80
CA VAL A 16 2.52 -5.05 3.50
C VAL A 16 2.68 -5.88 4.78
N GLU A 17 3.36 -7.02 4.70
CA GLU A 17 3.61 -7.85 5.87
C GLU A 17 4.47 -7.14 6.92
N ARG A 18 5.45 -6.33 6.49
CA ARG A 18 6.20 -5.46 7.41
C ARG A 18 5.31 -4.39 8.05
N PHE A 19 4.43 -3.74 7.29
CA PHE A 19 3.48 -2.77 7.83
C PHE A 19 2.58 -3.38 8.89
N ARG A 20 2.04 -4.57 8.65
CA ARG A 20 1.23 -5.31 9.63
C ARG A 20 2.02 -5.58 10.92
N LYS A 21 3.22 -6.13 10.81
CA LYS A 21 4.09 -6.40 11.97
C LYS A 21 4.44 -5.14 12.76
N VAL A 22 4.77 -4.05 12.07
CA VAL A 22 5.06 -2.77 12.73
C VAL A 22 3.79 -2.22 13.40
N SER A 23 2.63 -2.38 12.78
CA SER A 23 1.35 -1.91 13.32
C SER A 23 0.93 -2.63 14.61
N GLU A 24 1.44 -3.84 14.86
CA GLU A 24 1.20 -4.56 16.11
C GLU A 24 1.83 -3.86 17.33
N LEU A 25 2.83 -3.01 17.11
CA LEU A 25 3.48 -2.21 18.16
C LEU A 25 2.73 -0.90 18.44
N LEU A 26 1.73 -0.55 17.62
CA LEU A 26 0.99 0.69 17.74
C LEU A 26 -0.25 0.53 18.64
N PRO A 27 -0.76 1.62 19.22
CA PRO A 27 -2.06 1.63 19.87
C PRO A 27 -3.17 1.11 18.94
N GLN A 28 -4.19 0.47 19.50
CA GLN A 28 -5.26 -0.18 18.73
C GLN A 28 -5.90 0.73 17.67
N ARG A 29 -6.11 2.01 18.00
CA ARG A 29 -6.66 3.00 17.06
C ARG A 29 -5.77 3.20 15.84
N GLU A 30 -4.47 3.30 16.04
CA GLU A 30 -3.49 3.51 14.96
C GLU A 30 -3.32 2.24 14.11
N ARG A 31 -3.30 1.07 14.76
CA ARG A 31 -3.32 -0.22 14.06
C ARG A 31 -4.50 -0.34 13.10
N LEU A 32 -5.70 0.08 13.51
CA LEU A 32 -6.88 0.10 12.65
C LEU A 32 -6.72 1.05 11.45
N LEU A 33 -6.02 2.17 11.61
CA LEU A 33 -5.73 3.09 10.49
C LEU A 33 -4.78 2.44 9.49
N VAL A 34 -3.78 1.68 9.96
CA VAL A 34 -2.87 0.94 9.07
C VAL A 34 -3.64 -0.11 8.27
N GLU A 35 -4.50 -0.91 8.90
CA GLU A 35 -5.32 -1.89 8.17
C GLU A 35 -6.24 -1.22 7.15
N LYS A 36 -6.89 -0.10 7.51
CA LYS A 36 -7.70 0.70 6.57
C LYS A 36 -6.89 1.29 5.43
N TYR A 37 -5.63 1.63 5.68
CA TYR A 37 -4.70 2.08 4.64
C TYR A 37 -4.27 0.94 3.73
N LEU A 38 -4.17 -0.30 4.22
CA LEU A 38 -3.76 -1.45 3.39
C LEU A 38 -4.94 -2.02 2.55
N GLU A 39 -6.17 -1.67 2.91
CA GLU A 39 -7.39 -2.06 2.18
C GLU A 39 -7.40 -1.50 0.74
N GLY A 40 -7.58 -2.36 -0.25
CA GLY A 40 -7.60 -1.96 -1.67
C GLY A 40 -6.20 -1.69 -2.28
N LEU A 41 -5.12 -1.97 -1.54
CA LEU A 41 -3.77 -1.81 -2.06
C LEU A 41 -3.49 -2.75 -3.24
N ASP A 42 -3.97 -3.98 -3.22
CA ASP A 42 -3.77 -4.95 -4.31
C ASP A 42 -4.40 -4.47 -5.63
N ASP A 43 -5.52 -3.75 -5.55
CA ASP A 43 -6.16 -3.13 -6.73
C ASP A 43 -5.32 -1.97 -7.25
N THR A 44 -4.72 -1.20 -6.36
CA THR A 44 -3.78 -0.14 -6.72
C THR A 44 -2.52 -0.71 -7.39
N LEU A 45 -1.94 -1.78 -6.83
CA LEU A 45 -0.82 -2.48 -7.45
C LEU A 45 -1.19 -2.97 -8.85
N SER A 46 -2.35 -3.60 -8.99
CA SER A 46 -2.83 -4.10 -10.29
C SER A 46 -3.05 -2.97 -11.30
N LEU A 47 -3.55 -1.82 -10.85
CA LEU A 47 -3.80 -0.66 -11.70
C LEU A 47 -2.50 -0.03 -12.22
N TYR A 48 -1.44 0.06 -11.41
CA TYR A 48 -0.23 0.81 -11.80
C TYR A 48 0.94 -0.07 -12.27
N MET A 49 0.88 -1.40 -12.07
CA MET A 49 1.97 -2.32 -12.47
C MET A 49 2.29 -2.29 -13.97
N HIS A 50 1.33 -1.98 -14.85
CA HIS A 50 1.55 -1.96 -16.29
C HIS A 50 2.35 -0.73 -16.78
N LEU A 51 2.51 0.29 -15.93
CA LEU A 51 3.21 1.53 -16.26
C LEU A 51 4.73 1.45 -16.05
N GLY A 52 5.25 0.26 -15.68
CA GLY A 52 6.67 0.08 -15.43
C GLY A 52 7.17 0.75 -14.15
N VAL A 53 6.29 0.92 -13.15
CA VAL A 53 6.69 1.38 -11.81
C VAL A 53 7.75 0.41 -11.26
N VAL A 54 8.87 0.96 -10.81
CA VAL A 54 10.00 0.17 -10.29
C VAL A 54 10.17 0.33 -8.79
N ASP A 55 9.63 1.40 -8.21
CA ASP A 55 9.71 1.67 -6.77
C ASP A 55 8.39 1.29 -6.08
N PRO A 56 8.39 0.33 -5.15
CA PRO A 56 7.20 0.00 -4.38
C PRO A 56 6.66 1.20 -3.58
N LEU A 57 7.52 2.12 -3.12
CA LEU A 57 7.10 3.28 -2.33
C LEU A 57 6.18 4.21 -3.12
N GLU A 58 6.42 4.35 -4.43
CA GLU A 58 5.57 5.13 -5.33
C GLU A 58 4.12 4.62 -5.29
N LEU A 59 3.93 3.30 -5.30
CA LEU A 59 2.61 2.66 -5.22
C LEU A 59 1.93 2.92 -3.87
N PHE A 60 2.68 2.84 -2.78
CA PHE A 60 2.18 3.13 -1.44
C PHE A 60 1.75 4.59 -1.30
N ILE A 61 2.48 5.54 -1.89
CA ILE A 61 2.13 6.97 -1.92
C ILE A 61 0.87 7.19 -2.77
N LEU A 62 0.81 6.62 -3.99
CA LEU A 62 -0.38 6.71 -4.83
C LEU A 62 -1.61 6.12 -4.13
N HIS A 63 -1.44 5.00 -3.44
CA HIS A 63 -2.51 4.40 -2.65
C HIS A 63 -2.98 5.35 -1.53
N LEU A 64 -2.04 5.97 -0.80
CA LEU A 64 -2.37 6.95 0.23
C LEU A 64 -3.19 8.11 -0.32
N VAL A 65 -2.79 8.67 -1.48
CA VAL A 65 -3.52 9.77 -2.13
C VAL A 65 -4.94 9.35 -2.50
N ARG A 66 -5.15 8.14 -3.04
CA ARG A 66 -6.49 7.61 -3.34
C ARG A 66 -7.37 7.51 -2.10
N ARG A 67 -6.83 6.96 -1.00
CA ARG A 67 -7.56 6.83 0.27
C ARG A 67 -7.93 8.19 0.87
N ILE A 68 -7.03 9.17 0.81
CA ILE A 68 -7.33 10.54 1.25
C ILE A 68 -8.44 11.15 0.38
N GLY A 69 -8.39 10.96 -0.94
CA GLY A 69 -9.43 11.42 -1.86
C GLY A 69 -10.81 10.88 -1.50
N GLU A 70 -10.93 9.56 -1.30
CA GLU A 70 -12.17 8.89 -0.90
C GLU A 70 -12.73 9.44 0.43
N LEU A 71 -11.85 9.70 1.41
CA LEU A 71 -12.25 10.29 2.69
C LEU A 71 -12.72 11.76 2.54
N CYS A 72 -12.06 12.54 1.68
CA CYS A 72 -12.43 13.92 1.43
C CYS A 72 -13.73 14.07 0.63
N GLU A 73 -14.02 13.13 -0.28
CA GLU A 73 -15.29 13.09 -1.02
C GLU A 73 -16.45 12.69 -0.11
N CYS A 74 -16.23 11.76 0.83
CA CYS A 74 -17.23 11.32 1.81
C CYS A 74 -17.66 12.42 2.81
N CYS A 75 -16.91 13.53 2.91
CA CYS A 75 -17.26 14.68 3.75
C CYS A 75 -17.93 15.84 2.98
N ARG A 76 -18.26 15.66 1.69
CA ARG A 76 -18.97 16.67 0.88
C ARG A 76 -20.47 16.46 0.78
N ASP A 77 -20.99 15.40 1.38
CA ASP A 77 -22.43 15.14 1.56
C ASP A 77 -22.85 15.47 3.01
#